data_AF-A0A4U7B9Z7-F1
#
_entry.id   AF-A0A4U7B9Z7-F1
#
_cell.length_a   1.000
_cell.length_b   1.000
_cell.length_c   1.000
_cell.angle_alpha   90.00
_cell.angle_beta   90.00
_cell.angle_gamma   90.00
#
_symmetry.space_group_name_H-M   'P 1'
#
loop_
_entity.id
_entity.type
_entity.pdbx_description
1 polymer ?
#
loop_
_entity_poly.entity_id
_entity_poly.type
_entity_poly.pdbx_seq_one_letter_code
_entity_poly.pdbx_strand_id
1 'polypeptide(L)'
;MTQVRSRPASDPYYDLGDFGRQIKTDSTEAQIWFNRGLTWLYCFNHEEACKCFEQVIAHDANCAMGYWGLAFAAGPNYNKTWAAYSDEDLRAAVIKCSGIVETAVAKSVSSPGLEVALIRALTKRYSIEGVVHDFSGPNKDYADAMREV
;
A
#
# COMPACT_ATOMS: atom_id res chain seq x y z
N MET A 1 16.77 -2.81 2.00
CA MET A 1 15.99 -2.68 0.75
C MET A 1 16.87 -1.96 -0.26
N THR A 2 17.09 -2.53 -1.44
CA THR A 2 17.80 -1.86 -2.53
C THR A 2 16.99 -0.63 -2.94
N GLN A 3 17.62 0.54 -2.98
CA GLN A 3 16.94 1.78 -3.33
C GLN A 3 16.47 1.70 -4.78
N VAL A 4 15.16 1.69 -5.00
CA VAL A 4 14.57 1.73 -6.35
C VAL A 4 14.97 3.04 -7.00
N ARG A 5 15.59 2.98 -8.18
CA ARG A 5 15.91 4.16 -8.96
C ARG A 5 14.60 4.81 -9.42
N SER A 6 14.47 6.12 -9.21
CA SER A 6 13.32 6.86 -9.68
C SER A 6 13.26 6.87 -11.21
N ARG A 7 12.05 6.66 -11.72
CA ARG A 7 11.69 6.69 -13.14
C ARG A 7 10.82 7.93 -13.39
N PRO A 8 11.23 8.84 -14.28
CA PRO A 8 10.39 9.99 -14.64
C PRO A 8 9.03 9.55 -15.15
N ALA A 9 7.96 10.24 -14.76
CA ALA A 9 6.62 9.98 -15.22
C ALA A 9 6.43 10.32 -16.71
N SER A 10 7.32 11.15 -17.28
CA SER A 10 7.41 11.48 -18.69
C SER A 10 7.98 10.36 -19.57
N ASP A 11 8.63 9.35 -18.98
CA ASP A 11 9.06 8.17 -19.73
C ASP A 11 7.84 7.45 -20.34
N PRO A 12 7.96 6.84 -21.53
CA PRO A 12 6.86 6.13 -22.18
C PRO A 12 6.18 5.13 -21.24
N TYR A 13 4.87 5.27 -21.05
CA TYR A 13 4.07 4.42 -20.18
C TYR A 13 2.70 4.15 -20.81
N TYR A 14 1.94 3.23 -20.21
CA TYR A 14 0.57 2.96 -20.64
C TYR A 14 -0.34 4.17 -20.41
N ASP A 15 -1.30 4.36 -21.31
CA ASP A 15 -2.43 5.25 -21.06
C ASP A 15 -3.41 4.53 -20.11
N LEU A 16 -3.51 5.05 -18.88
CA LEU A 16 -4.35 4.52 -17.81
C LEU A 16 -5.57 5.41 -17.52
N GLY A 17 -5.79 6.44 -18.35
CA GLY A 17 -6.80 7.47 -18.12
C GLY A 17 -6.51 8.37 -16.92
N ASP A 18 -7.52 9.15 -16.53
CA ASP A 18 -7.40 10.21 -15.52
C ASP A 18 -7.83 9.78 -14.11
N PHE A 19 -8.08 8.49 -13.90
CA PHE A 19 -8.48 7.99 -12.59
C PHE A 19 -7.34 8.21 -11.58
N GLY A 20 -7.69 8.70 -10.40
CA GLY A 20 -6.71 8.98 -9.37
C GLY A 20 -7.30 9.60 -8.13
N ARG A 21 -6.42 9.89 -7.17
CA ARG A 21 -6.77 10.57 -5.93
C ARG A 21 -5.63 11.50 -5.55
N GLN A 22 -5.99 12.75 -5.25
CA GLN A 22 -5.03 13.71 -4.71
C GLN A 22 -4.55 13.24 -3.33
N ILE A 23 -3.23 13.24 -3.15
CA ILE A 23 -2.56 12.89 -1.90
C ILE A 23 -1.68 14.04 -1.42
N LYS A 24 -1.30 14.01 -0.16
CA LYS A 24 -0.33 14.94 0.42
C LYS A 24 1.06 14.56 -0.05
N THR A 25 1.52 15.30 -1.05
CA THR A 25 2.89 15.31 -1.56
C THR A 25 3.13 16.66 -2.24
N ASP A 26 4.36 17.14 -2.20
CA ASP A 26 4.78 18.31 -2.99
C ASP A 26 5.45 17.87 -4.32
N SER A 27 5.52 16.56 -4.58
CA SER A 27 6.11 15.97 -5.78
C SER A 27 5.05 15.59 -6.80
N THR A 28 5.01 16.32 -7.91
CA THR A 28 4.14 16.01 -9.06
C THR A 28 4.39 14.59 -9.59
N GLU A 29 5.65 14.15 -9.58
CA GLU A 29 6.05 12.79 -9.96
C GLU A 29 5.40 11.74 -9.05
N ALA A 30 5.48 11.94 -7.74
CA ALA A 30 4.86 11.04 -6.76
C ALA A 30 3.34 10.96 -6.94
N GLN A 31 2.67 12.09 -7.19
CA GLN A 31 1.23 12.14 -7.44
C GLN A 31 0.83 11.35 -8.70
N ILE A 32 1.60 11.46 -9.80
CA ILE A 32 1.33 10.70 -11.03
C ILE A 32 1.54 9.21 -10.81
N TRP A 33 2.65 8.82 -10.18
CA TRP A 33 2.93 7.41 -9.88
C TRP A 33 1.91 6.80 -8.92
N PHE A 34 1.38 7.58 -7.97
CA PHE A 34 0.32 7.13 -7.08
C PHE A 34 -0.98 6.84 -7.84
N ASN A 35 -1.37 7.74 -8.76
CA ASN A 35 -2.54 7.52 -9.60
C ASN A 35 -2.40 6.26 -10.46
N ARG A 36 -1.23 6.05 -11.09
CA ARG A 36 -0.92 4.82 -11.83
C ARG A 36 -1.04 3.58 -10.95
N GLY A 37 -0.48 3.64 -9.74
CA GLY A 37 -0.55 2.56 -8.75
C GLY A 37 -1.97 2.22 -8.34
N LEU A 38 -2.82 3.23 -8.10
CA LEU A 38 -4.24 3.04 -7.82
C LEU A 38 -4.98 2.38 -8.99
N THR A 39 -4.73 2.82 -10.22
CA THR A 39 -5.37 2.21 -11.39
C THR A 39 -4.98 0.74 -11.54
N TRP A 40 -3.69 0.41 -11.46
CA TRP A 40 -3.25 -0.98 -11.53
C TRP A 40 -3.80 -1.84 -10.40
N LEU A 41 -3.86 -1.29 -9.19
CA LEU A 41 -4.42 -1.95 -8.04
C LEU A 41 -5.91 -2.30 -8.25
N TYR A 42 -6.71 -1.36 -8.78
CA TYR A 42 -8.12 -1.59 -9.07
C TYR A 42 -8.37 -2.42 -10.34
N CYS A 43 -7.39 -2.53 -11.22
CA CYS A 43 -7.37 -3.49 -12.32
C CYS A 43 -6.81 -4.86 -11.93
N PHE A 44 -6.58 -5.12 -10.64
CA PHE A 44 -6.07 -6.38 -10.09
C PHE A 44 -4.64 -6.76 -10.54
N ASN A 45 -3.85 -5.80 -11.02
CA ASN A 45 -2.41 -5.99 -11.27
C ASN A 45 -1.59 -5.50 -10.06
N HIS A 46 -1.53 -6.34 -9.04
CA HIS A 46 -0.86 -6.04 -7.77
C HIS A 46 0.66 -5.85 -7.91
N GLU A 47 1.30 -6.60 -8.80
CA GLU A 47 2.75 -6.49 -9.00
C GLU A 47 3.13 -5.13 -9.60
N GLU A 48 2.42 -4.69 -10.64
CA GLU A 48 2.68 -3.37 -11.23
C GLU A 48 2.26 -2.24 -10.27
N ALA A 49 1.18 -2.43 -9.50
CA ALA A 49 0.82 -1.48 -8.45
C ALA A 49 1.94 -1.30 -7.42
N CYS A 50 2.55 -2.39 -6.94
CA CYS A 50 3.73 -2.33 -6.06
C CYS A 50 4.86 -1.51 -6.68
N LYS A 51 5.21 -1.76 -7.96
CA LYS A 51 6.26 -0.99 -8.67
C LYS A 51 5.91 0.49 -8.77
N CYS A 52 4.65 0.85 -9.01
CA CYS A 52 4.22 2.24 -9.01
C CYS A 52 4.34 2.88 -7.62
N PHE A 53 3.93 2.21 -6.55
CA PHE A 53 4.07 2.74 -5.19
C PHE A 53 5.54 2.83 -4.73
N GLU A 54 6.41 1.93 -5.19
CA GLU A 54 7.86 2.08 -5.03
C GLU A 54 8.38 3.35 -5.74
N GLN A 55 7.84 3.71 -6.90
CA GLN A 55 8.17 4.97 -7.57
C GLN A 55 7.65 6.20 -6.80
N VAL A 56 6.47 6.13 -6.17
CA VAL A 56 5.99 7.19 -5.26
C VAL A 56 7.04 7.44 -4.17
N ILE A 57 7.52 6.37 -3.52
CA ILE A 57 8.52 6.45 -2.45
C ILE A 57 9.88 6.95 -2.98
N ALA A 58 10.26 6.57 -4.20
CA ALA A 58 11.51 7.02 -4.82
C ALA A 58 11.50 8.52 -5.17
N HIS A 59 10.35 9.08 -5.51
CA HIS A 59 10.17 10.50 -5.83
C HIS A 59 9.83 11.38 -4.62
N ASP A 60 9.19 10.80 -3.60
CA ASP A 60 8.92 11.45 -2.33
C ASP A 60 8.95 10.43 -1.18
N ALA A 61 10.12 10.29 -0.55
CA ALA A 61 10.31 9.40 0.58
C ALA A 61 9.57 9.84 1.86
N ASN A 62 8.95 11.02 1.87
CA ASN A 62 8.09 11.47 2.96
C ASN A 62 6.60 11.28 2.65
N CYS A 63 6.22 10.85 1.44
CA CYS A 63 4.85 10.60 1.08
C CYS A 63 4.31 9.34 1.78
N ALA A 64 3.51 9.53 2.82
CA ALA A 64 2.94 8.43 3.61
C ALA A 64 2.09 7.47 2.75
N MET A 65 1.39 8.01 1.75
CA MET A 65 0.52 7.22 0.86
C MET A 65 1.28 6.30 -0.11
N GLY A 66 2.56 6.58 -0.40
CA GLY A 66 3.42 5.64 -1.12
C GLY A 66 3.63 4.34 -0.35
N TYR A 67 3.93 4.46 0.95
CA TYR A 67 4.08 3.30 1.84
C TYR A 67 2.75 2.57 2.08
N TRP A 68 1.65 3.30 2.29
CA TRP A 68 0.31 2.72 2.37
C TRP A 68 -0.02 1.88 1.13
N GLY A 69 0.18 2.44 -0.06
CA GLY A 69 -0.12 1.78 -1.32
C GLY A 69 0.72 0.53 -1.53
N LEU A 70 2.01 0.60 -1.23
CA LEU A 70 2.92 -0.54 -1.34
C LEU A 70 2.52 -1.69 -0.42
N ALA A 71 2.20 -1.40 0.85
CA ALA A 71 1.71 -2.43 1.76
C ALA A 71 0.38 -3.01 1.28
N PHE A 72 -0.59 -2.17 0.94
CA PHE A 72 -1.92 -2.61 0.48
C PHE A 72 -1.83 -3.51 -0.75
N ALA A 73 -0.99 -3.15 -1.73
CA ALA A 73 -0.81 -3.91 -2.96
C ALA A 73 -0.06 -5.24 -2.74
N ALA A 74 0.96 -5.26 -1.86
CA ALA A 74 1.77 -6.44 -1.55
C ALA A 74 1.07 -7.44 -0.61
N GLY A 75 0.01 -7.00 0.07
CA GLY A 75 -0.79 -7.81 0.98
C GLY A 75 -1.76 -8.77 0.29
N PRO A 76 -2.67 -9.37 1.06
CA PRO A 76 -3.67 -10.30 0.53
C PRO A 76 -4.65 -9.52 -0.36
N ASN A 77 -5.21 -10.20 -1.34
CA ASN A 77 -6.21 -9.62 -2.22
C ASN A 77 -7.32 -10.64 -2.50
N TYR A 78 -8.26 -10.27 -3.38
CA TYR A 78 -9.38 -11.13 -3.71
C TYR A 78 -8.94 -12.49 -4.29
N ASN A 79 -7.87 -12.50 -5.11
CA ASN A 79 -7.35 -13.69 -5.78
C ASN A 79 -6.38 -14.49 -4.91
N LYS A 80 -5.65 -13.83 -4.00
CA LYS A 80 -4.73 -14.46 -3.04
C LYS A 80 -5.08 -13.97 -1.63
N THR A 81 -6.10 -14.59 -1.03
CA THR A 81 -6.49 -14.32 0.36
C THR A 81 -5.44 -14.88 1.32
N TRP A 82 -5.48 -14.50 2.60
CA TRP A 82 -4.55 -15.01 3.60
C TRP A 82 -4.50 -16.54 3.68
N ALA A 83 -5.65 -17.21 3.51
CA ALA A 83 -5.74 -18.67 3.53
C ALA A 83 -5.03 -19.36 2.34
N ALA A 84 -4.69 -18.60 1.30
CA ALA A 84 -3.96 -19.11 0.14
C ALA A 84 -2.42 -19.00 0.28
N TYR A 85 -1.91 -18.43 1.38
CA TYR A 85 -0.47 -18.36 1.66
C TYR A 85 -0.02 -19.65 2.35
N SER A 86 1.20 -20.11 2.02
CA SER A 86 1.91 -21.05 2.88
C SER A 86 2.28 -20.36 4.20
N ASP A 87 2.55 -21.12 5.26
CA ASP A 87 2.96 -20.53 6.55
C ASP A 87 4.24 -19.69 6.44
N GLU A 88 5.13 -20.04 5.52
CA GLU A 88 6.36 -19.29 5.25
C GLU A 88 6.04 -17.98 4.52
N ASP A 89 5.28 -18.06 3.43
CA ASP A 89 4.86 -16.88 2.65
C ASP A 89 4.04 -15.91 3.52
N LEU A 90 3.17 -16.44 4.37
CA LEU A 90 2.33 -15.64 5.28
C LEU A 90 3.21 -14.86 6.24
N ARG A 91 4.13 -15.53 6.94
CA ARG A 91 5.05 -14.86 7.89
C ARG A 91 5.88 -13.80 7.18
N ALA A 92 6.44 -14.12 6.02
CA ALA A 92 7.24 -13.18 5.23
C ALA A 92 6.41 -11.95 4.79
N ALA A 93 5.18 -12.18 4.32
CA ALA A 93 4.28 -11.12 3.88
C ALA A 93 3.85 -10.22 5.05
N VAL A 94 3.50 -10.79 6.20
CA VAL A 94 3.11 -10.05 7.40
C VAL A 94 4.27 -9.19 7.90
N ILE A 95 5.47 -9.76 8.08
CA ILE A 95 6.66 -9.02 8.54
C ILE A 95 7.01 -7.89 7.58
N LYS A 96 7.00 -8.15 6.27
CA LYS A 96 7.30 -7.13 5.26
C LYS A 96 6.27 -6.00 5.29
N CYS A 97 4.98 -6.33 5.25
CA CYS A 97 3.92 -5.34 5.15
C CYS A 97 3.74 -4.56 6.45
N SER A 98 3.88 -5.19 7.62
CA SER A 98 3.80 -4.49 8.91
C SER A 98 4.88 -3.40 9.01
N GLY A 99 6.14 -3.71 8.65
CA GLY A 99 7.23 -2.72 8.65
C GLY A 99 7.01 -1.57 7.66
N ILE A 100 6.41 -1.85 6.49
CA ILE A 100 6.03 -0.80 5.52
C ILE A 100 4.92 0.10 6.11
N VAL A 101 3.90 -0.48 6.74
CA VAL A 101 2.80 0.29 7.34
C VAL A 101 3.29 1.11 8.55
N GLU A 102 4.19 0.57 9.37
CA GLU A 102 4.83 1.34 10.45
C GLU A 102 5.55 2.57 9.92
N THR A 103 6.24 2.43 8.78
CA THR A 103 6.85 3.56 8.09
C THR A 103 5.78 4.55 7.60
N ALA A 104 4.67 4.06 7.03
CA ALA A 104 3.55 4.91 6.62
C ALA A 104 2.98 5.74 7.78
N VAL A 105 2.79 5.11 8.95
CA VAL A 105 2.33 5.78 10.19
C VAL A 105 3.32 6.86 10.62
N ALA A 106 4.62 6.57 10.60
CA ALA A 106 5.65 7.54 10.97
C ALA A 106 5.70 8.75 10.02
N LYS A 107 5.39 8.54 8.73
CA LYS A 107 5.34 9.61 7.72
C LYS A 107 4.03 10.38 7.69
N SER A 108 2.94 9.86 8.26
CA SER A 108 1.61 10.47 8.18
C SER A 108 1.33 11.57 9.21
N VAL A 109 2.31 11.98 10.03
CA VAL A 109 2.09 12.92 11.16
C VAL A 109 1.46 14.25 10.71
N SER A 110 1.82 14.74 9.53
CA SER A 110 1.30 15.98 8.94
C SER A 110 0.33 15.74 7.76
N SER A 111 -0.11 14.50 7.55
CA SER A 111 -1.03 14.14 6.48
C SER A 111 -2.48 14.57 6.81
N PRO A 112 -3.32 14.79 5.78
CA PRO A 112 -4.76 14.98 5.95
C PRO A 112 -5.43 13.85 6.72
N GLY A 113 -6.52 14.16 7.43
CA GLY A 113 -7.21 13.21 8.32
C GLY A 113 -7.59 11.91 7.62
N LEU A 114 -8.00 11.95 6.36
CA LEU A 114 -8.34 10.76 5.59
C LEU A 114 -7.15 9.83 5.34
N GLU A 115 -5.98 10.37 4.95
CA GLU A 115 -4.79 9.55 4.73
C GLU A 115 -4.34 8.87 6.02
N VAL A 116 -4.37 9.62 7.12
CA VAL A 116 -4.08 9.09 8.45
C VAL A 116 -5.06 7.98 8.82
N ALA A 117 -6.36 8.16 8.53
CA ALA A 117 -7.38 7.16 8.79
C ALA A 117 -7.18 5.88 7.96
N LEU A 118 -6.89 6.00 6.65
CA LEU A 118 -6.57 4.87 5.76
C LEU A 118 -5.34 4.10 6.24
N ILE A 119 -4.27 4.81 6.63
CA ILE A 119 -3.03 4.22 7.14
C ILE A 119 -3.29 3.49 8.45
N ARG A 120 -4.00 4.11 9.39
CA ARG A 120 -4.35 3.48 10.67
C ARG A 120 -5.23 2.26 10.49
N ALA A 121 -6.21 2.29 9.59
CA ALA A 121 -7.00 1.11 9.27
C ALA A 121 -6.10 -0.01 8.76
N LEU A 122 -5.16 0.29 7.85
CA LEU A 122 -4.25 -0.70 7.29
C LEU A 122 -3.36 -1.39 8.34
N THR A 123 -3.04 -0.75 9.46
CA THR A 123 -2.31 -1.40 10.58
C THR A 123 -3.03 -2.64 11.09
N LYS A 124 -4.37 -2.63 11.12
CA LYS A 124 -5.20 -3.75 11.59
C LYS A 124 -5.09 -4.97 10.67
N ARG A 125 -4.89 -4.74 9.37
CA ARG A 125 -4.74 -5.81 8.38
C ARG A 125 -3.51 -6.68 8.59
N TYR A 126 -2.45 -6.12 9.18
CA TYR A 126 -1.18 -6.81 9.44
C TYR A 126 -0.91 -7.04 10.93
N SER A 127 -1.91 -6.86 11.79
CA SER A 127 -1.83 -7.19 13.22
C SER A 127 -2.01 -8.70 13.45
N ILE A 128 -1.22 -9.52 12.77
CA ILE A 128 -1.27 -10.99 12.83
C ILE A 128 -0.02 -11.49 13.56
N GLU A 129 -0.21 -12.20 14.66
CA GLU A 129 0.87 -12.77 15.47
C GLU A 129 0.98 -14.28 15.30
N GLY A 130 2.20 -14.80 15.12
CA GLY A 130 2.44 -16.24 15.01
C GLY A 130 1.87 -16.88 13.74
N VAL A 131 1.50 -18.16 13.83
CA VAL A 131 0.82 -18.88 12.75
C VAL A 131 -0.67 -18.84 13.04
N VAL A 132 -1.41 -18.19 12.14
CA VAL A 132 -2.87 -18.08 12.23
C VAL A 132 -3.46 -18.76 11.00
N HIS A 133 -4.45 -19.63 11.21
CA HIS A 133 -5.21 -20.26 10.13
C HIS A 133 -6.68 -19.80 10.10
N ASP A 134 -7.12 -19.02 11.11
CA ASP A 134 -8.41 -18.32 11.12
C ASP A 134 -8.20 -16.82 10.97
N PHE A 135 -8.49 -16.32 9.76
CA PHE A 135 -8.34 -14.90 9.43
C PHE A 135 -9.62 -14.09 9.65
N SER A 136 -10.69 -14.69 10.21
CA SER A 136 -11.97 -14.00 10.42
C SER A 136 -11.81 -12.78 11.35
N GLY A 137 -11.07 -12.93 12.46
CA GLY A 137 -10.75 -11.85 13.39
C GLY A 137 -9.96 -10.71 12.73
N PRO A 138 -8.74 -10.95 12.20
CA PRO A 138 -7.95 -9.91 11.53
C PRO A 138 -8.68 -9.22 10.37
N ASN A 139 -9.44 -9.97 9.57
CA ASN A 139 -10.25 -9.39 8.49
C ASN A 139 -11.37 -8.50 9.03
N LYS A 140 -12.03 -8.92 10.11
CA LYS A 140 -13.06 -8.12 10.78
C LYS A 140 -12.48 -6.83 11.37
N ASP A 141 -11.34 -6.91 12.05
CA ASP A 141 -10.69 -5.74 12.64
C ASP A 141 -10.32 -4.70 11.58
N TYR A 142 -9.80 -5.15 10.44
CA TYR A 142 -9.53 -4.27 9.31
C TYR A 142 -10.82 -3.67 8.72
N ALA A 143 -11.84 -4.49 8.51
CA ALA A 143 -13.12 -4.03 7.96
C ALA A 143 -13.81 -3.02 8.89
N ASP A 144 -13.81 -3.27 10.20
CA ASP A 144 -14.37 -2.38 11.21
C ASP A 144 -13.60 -1.04 11.23
N ALA A 145 -12.26 -1.08 11.18
CA ALA A 145 -11.46 0.14 11.10
C ALA A 145 -11.71 0.94 9.81
N MET A 146 -11.96 0.27 8.69
CA MET A 146 -12.31 0.93 7.41
C MET A 146 -13.70 1.57 7.39
N ARG A 147 -14.62 1.19 8.29
CA ARG A 147 -15.95 1.85 8.39
C ARG A 147 -15.87 3.24 9.02
N GLU A 148 -14.81 3.51 9.77
CA GLU A 148 -14.55 4.78 10.43
C GLU A 148 -13.76 5.78 9.56
N VAL A 149 -13.42 5.38 8.32
CA VAL A 149 -12.66 6.16 7.33
C VAL A 149 -13.61 6.90 6.38
#